data_AF-A0A0R2ZE93-F1
#
_entry.id   AF-A0A0R2ZE93-F1
#
_cell.length_a   1.000
_cell.length_b   1.000
_cell.length_c   1.000
_cell.angle_alpha   90.00
_cell.angle_beta   90.00
_cell.angle_gamma   90.00
#
_symmetry.space_group_name_H-M   'P 1'
#
loop_
_entity.id
_entity.type
_entity.pdbx_description
1 polymer ?
#
loop_
_entity_poly.entity_id
_entity_poly.type
_entity_poly.pdbx_seq_one_letter_code
_entity_poly.pdbx_strand_id
1 'polypeptide(L)'
;MRLGTLLLACLTLGGCTLLGKIGQVIWTPSIPVGGPDDQPSRYSLSLYASDDVNPRLISTGTALDEDASRSPYTLNVQATSPQALTDKVQTLLSHLYESVPAQSPLSVEPAPAVPMSPIEDALLGDYDAQGVRLTTPRGNPALEHVATPIAFKVLQLTDDSLLVNASPQAMAEDLKKTLGSTCIRADDYLLNPGQFKFIDLRALDEDTRFIAVIANYHSTDVGQWKQRLRVEPKGRQYAVLVQLDAVQVSLKGETR
;
A
#
# COMPACT_ATOMS: atom_id res chain seq x y z
N MET A 1 55.85 -53.69 -55.33
CA MET A 1 55.30 -53.40 -53.97
C MET A 1 55.99 -52.21 -53.30
N ARG A 2 56.11 -51.04 -53.93
CA ARG A 2 56.71 -49.85 -53.28
C ARG A 2 56.01 -48.51 -53.54
N LEU A 3 54.95 -48.48 -54.36
CA LEU A 3 54.16 -47.26 -54.60
C LEU A 3 52.84 -47.24 -53.80
N GLY A 4 52.30 -48.41 -53.44
CA GLY A 4 51.09 -48.51 -52.62
C GLY A 4 51.30 -48.20 -51.13
N THR A 5 52.55 -48.28 -50.63
CA THR A 5 52.89 -47.95 -49.24
C THR A 5 53.10 -46.46 -49.00
N LEU A 6 53.32 -45.65 -50.06
CA LEU A 6 53.51 -44.20 -49.90
C LEU A 6 52.19 -43.43 -49.85
N LEU A 7 51.13 -43.95 -50.49
CA LEU A 7 49.81 -43.31 -50.49
C LEU A 7 49.04 -43.53 -49.17
N LEU A 8 49.39 -44.57 -48.40
CA LEU A 8 48.76 -44.89 -47.11
C LEU A 8 49.35 -44.10 -45.94
N ALA A 9 50.51 -43.45 -46.12
CA ALA A 9 51.15 -42.63 -45.08
C ALA A 9 50.54 -41.22 -44.98
N CYS A 10 50.02 -40.65 -46.08
CA CYS A 10 49.45 -39.29 -46.08
C CYS A 10 48.08 -39.17 -45.41
N LEU A 11 47.37 -40.28 -45.14
CA LEU A 11 46.06 -40.27 -44.49
C LEU A 11 46.13 -40.22 -42.95
N THR A 12 47.33 -40.27 -42.37
CA THR A 12 47.52 -40.30 -40.90
C THR A 12 48.06 -38.99 -40.30
N LEU A 13 48.35 -37.98 -41.13
CA LEU A 13 48.80 -36.65 -40.68
C LEU A 13 47.70 -35.58 -40.69
N GLY A 14 46.43 -35.96 -40.86
CA GLY A 14 45.29 -35.07 -40.67
C GLY A 14 45.04 -34.85 -39.17
N GLY A 15 45.67 -33.83 -38.59
CA GLY A 15 45.41 -33.37 -37.24
C GLY A 15 43.94 -32.97 -37.05
N CYS A 16 43.15 -33.87 -36.47
CA CYS A 16 41.78 -33.60 -36.02
C CYS A 16 41.80 -32.99 -34.60
N THR A 17 41.93 -31.67 -34.47
CA THR A 17 41.66 -30.96 -33.20
C THR A 17 40.68 -29.79 -33.30
N LEU A 18 39.99 -29.63 -34.44
CA LEU A 18 39.00 -28.56 -34.63
C LEU A 18 37.54 -29.04 -34.71
N LEU A 19 37.27 -30.35 -34.72
CA LEU A 19 35.93 -30.89 -34.91
C LEU A 19 35.13 -31.15 -33.61
N GLY A 20 35.70 -30.86 -32.45
CA GLY A 20 35.05 -31.14 -31.15
C GLY A 20 34.06 -30.07 -30.68
N LYS A 21 34.35 -28.79 -30.93
CA LYS A 21 33.54 -27.67 -30.39
C LYS A 21 32.39 -27.21 -31.28
N ILE A 22 32.45 -27.49 -32.59
CA ILE A 22 31.43 -27.03 -33.54
C ILE A 22 30.15 -27.89 -33.48
N GLY A 23 30.28 -29.19 -33.19
CA GLY A 23 29.15 -30.12 -33.07
C GLY A 23 28.43 -30.08 -31.71
N GLN A 24 29.08 -29.58 -30.66
CA GLN A 24 28.54 -29.60 -29.30
C GLN A 24 27.51 -28.49 -29.04
N VAL A 25 27.49 -27.44 -29.87
CA VAL A 25 26.54 -26.31 -29.77
C VAL A 25 25.18 -26.65 -30.38
N ILE A 26 25.09 -27.61 -31.30
CA ILE A 26 23.83 -28.04 -31.93
C ILE A 26 23.00 -28.92 -31.00
N TRP A 27 23.61 -29.58 -30.00
CA TRP A 27 22.95 -30.65 -29.23
C TRP A 27 22.50 -30.23 -27.82
N THR A 28 22.88 -29.05 -27.34
CA THR A 28 22.41 -28.48 -26.05
C THR A 28 22.15 -26.98 -26.20
N PRO A 29 20.93 -26.56 -26.56
CA PRO A 29 20.58 -25.16 -26.83
C PRO A 29 20.55 -24.27 -25.57
N SER A 30 21.07 -24.75 -24.44
CA SER A 30 21.10 -24.07 -23.15
C SER A 30 22.45 -23.40 -22.84
N ILE A 31 23.44 -23.51 -23.73
CA ILE A 31 24.74 -22.84 -23.57
C ILE A 31 24.66 -21.46 -24.24
N PRO A 32 24.78 -20.35 -23.49
CA PRO A 32 24.74 -19.02 -24.07
C PRO A 32 25.90 -18.81 -25.05
N VAL A 33 25.60 -18.27 -26.22
CA VAL A 33 26.57 -17.91 -27.24
C VAL A 33 27.16 -16.53 -26.91
N GLY A 34 28.49 -16.40 -26.94
CA GLY A 34 29.21 -15.16 -26.56
C GLY A 34 30.01 -15.28 -25.27
N GLY A 35 30.87 -14.30 -24.99
CA GLY A 35 31.59 -14.22 -23.73
C GLY A 35 30.65 -13.93 -22.55
N PRO A 36 31.08 -14.11 -21.28
CA PRO A 36 30.28 -13.73 -20.12
C PRO A 36 29.86 -12.26 -20.13
N ASP A 37 30.68 -11.38 -20.72
CA ASP A 37 30.40 -9.94 -20.86
C ASP A 37 29.39 -9.62 -21.98
N ASP A 38 29.15 -10.55 -22.92
CA ASP A 38 28.20 -10.38 -24.03
C ASP A 38 26.78 -10.79 -23.64
N GLN A 39 26.62 -11.50 -22.52
CA GLN A 39 25.32 -11.93 -22.03
C GLN A 39 24.52 -10.77 -21.43
N PRO A 40 23.18 -10.79 -21.53
CA PRO A 40 22.36 -9.80 -20.84
C PRO A 40 22.64 -9.89 -19.35
N SER A 41 22.82 -8.72 -18.73
CA SER A 41 22.93 -8.62 -17.28
C SER A 41 21.73 -9.26 -16.63
N ARG A 42 21.89 -9.74 -15.40
CA ARG A 42 20.81 -10.35 -14.63
C ARG A 42 20.65 -9.65 -13.30
N TYR A 43 19.46 -9.69 -12.73
CA TYR A 43 19.20 -9.12 -11.41
C TYR A 43 18.26 -10.00 -10.59
N SER A 44 18.49 -10.08 -9.28
CA SER A 44 17.54 -10.60 -8.29
C SER A 44 16.99 -9.46 -7.44
N LEU A 45 15.81 -9.67 -6.86
CA LEU A 45 15.18 -8.69 -5.97
C LEU A 45 14.99 -9.28 -4.58
N SER A 46 15.49 -8.58 -3.57
CA SER A 46 15.11 -8.78 -2.17
C SER A 46 14.17 -7.65 -1.80
N LEU A 47 12.94 -7.97 -1.43
CA LEU A 47 11.88 -6.99 -1.15
C LEU A 47 11.52 -7.10 0.34
N TYR A 48 11.56 -5.99 1.07
CA TYR A 48 11.26 -5.96 2.49
C TYR A 48 10.42 -4.74 2.85
N ALA A 49 9.37 -4.97 3.63
CA ALA A 49 8.57 -3.91 4.24
C ALA A 49 8.73 -3.95 5.76
N SER A 50 9.02 -2.79 6.34
CA SER A 50 9.06 -2.58 7.81
C SER A 50 7.72 -2.89 8.48
N ASP A 51 7.74 -3.09 9.79
CA ASP A 51 6.53 -3.37 10.58
C ASP A 51 5.58 -2.17 10.70
N ASP A 52 6.11 -0.95 10.57
CA ASP A 52 5.38 0.32 10.63
C ASP A 52 5.11 0.92 9.23
N VAL A 53 5.30 0.12 8.17
CA VAL A 53 5.18 0.58 6.78
C VAL A 53 3.80 1.17 6.47
N ASN A 54 3.81 2.21 5.63
CA ASN A 54 2.61 2.84 5.09
C ASN A 54 1.54 3.11 6.17
N PRO A 55 1.87 3.87 7.22
CA PRO A 55 0.97 4.06 8.34
C PRO A 55 -0.28 4.84 7.90
N ARG A 56 -1.43 4.42 8.42
CA ARG A 56 -2.69 5.13 8.30
C ARG A 56 -3.12 5.61 9.67
N LEU A 57 -3.48 6.89 9.78
CA LEU A 57 -4.11 7.42 10.98
C LEU A 57 -5.55 6.92 11.06
N ILE A 58 -5.86 6.20 12.13
CA ILE A 58 -7.22 5.80 12.48
C ILE A 58 -7.63 6.44 13.81
N SER A 59 -8.93 6.69 13.95
CA SER A 59 -9.55 6.99 15.22
C SER A 59 -10.06 5.67 15.78
N THR A 60 -9.52 5.22 16.92
CA THR A 60 -9.96 3.95 17.55
C THR A 60 -11.32 4.07 18.25
N GLY A 61 -12.04 5.18 18.03
CA GLY A 61 -13.22 5.52 18.80
C GLY A 61 -12.84 5.89 20.22
N THR A 62 -13.75 6.55 20.90
CA THR A 62 -13.60 6.79 22.33
C THR A 62 -13.68 5.43 23.01
N ALA A 63 -12.57 4.93 23.59
CA ALA A 63 -12.72 3.98 24.67
C ALA A 63 -13.64 4.68 25.68
N LEU A 64 -14.83 4.13 25.91
CA LEU A 64 -15.62 4.55 27.05
C LEU A 64 -14.66 4.33 28.23
N ASP A 65 -14.17 5.42 28.81
CA ASP A 65 -13.68 5.34 30.17
C ASP A 65 -14.79 4.59 30.90
N GLU A 66 -14.50 3.41 31.42
CA GLU A 66 -15.32 2.76 32.42
C GLU A 66 -15.24 3.59 33.72
N ASP A 67 -15.48 4.90 33.63
CA ASP A 67 -15.93 5.64 34.77
C ASP A 67 -17.38 5.20 34.98
N ALA A 68 -17.50 4.20 35.83
CA ALA A 68 -18.74 3.72 36.44
C ALA A 68 -19.42 4.79 37.31
N SER A 69 -19.40 6.06 36.89
CA SER A 69 -19.96 7.18 37.60
C SER A 69 -20.88 8.00 36.69
N ARG A 70 -22.14 7.57 36.71
CA ARG A 70 -23.34 8.42 36.75
C ARG A 70 -23.83 9.02 35.42
N SER A 71 -24.55 8.19 34.67
CA SER A 71 -25.94 8.59 34.34
C SER A 71 -26.84 7.98 35.43
N PRO A 72 -27.60 8.78 36.22
CA PRO A 72 -28.30 8.28 37.41
C PRO A 72 -29.44 7.28 37.13
N TYR A 73 -29.77 7.01 35.87
CA TYR A 73 -30.88 6.13 35.49
C TYR A 73 -30.48 5.17 34.37
N THR A 74 -29.89 4.04 34.75
CA THR A 74 -29.74 2.86 33.87
C THR A 74 -30.71 1.76 34.33
N LEU A 75 -31.59 1.32 33.43
CA LEU A 75 -32.57 0.27 33.70
C LEU A 75 -32.25 -0.97 32.87
N ASN A 76 -31.88 -2.07 33.53
CA ASN A 76 -31.64 -3.37 32.90
C ASN A 76 -32.86 -4.27 33.08
N VAL A 77 -33.52 -4.65 31.99
CA VAL A 77 -34.71 -5.52 32.01
C VAL A 77 -34.37 -6.88 31.39
N GLN A 78 -34.50 -7.95 32.17
CA GLN A 78 -34.30 -9.33 31.73
C GLN A 78 -35.58 -10.15 31.89
N ALA A 79 -35.89 -10.99 30.90
CA ALA A 79 -37.06 -11.86 30.90
C ALA A 79 -36.76 -13.18 30.17
N THR A 80 -37.42 -14.25 30.63
CA THR A 80 -37.20 -15.63 30.12
C THR A 80 -38.06 -15.96 28.90
N SER A 81 -39.00 -15.08 28.53
CA SER A 81 -39.84 -15.22 27.33
C SER A 81 -40.31 -13.85 26.83
N PRO A 82 -40.70 -13.73 25.55
CA PRO A 82 -41.19 -12.48 24.97
C PRO A 82 -42.45 -11.92 25.68
N GLN A 83 -43.37 -12.79 26.12
CA GLN A 83 -44.57 -12.38 26.87
C GLN A 83 -44.19 -11.80 28.24
N ALA A 84 -43.28 -12.45 28.97
CA ALA A 84 -42.80 -11.97 30.27
C ALA A 84 -42.00 -10.67 30.17
N LEU A 85 -41.37 -10.41 29.01
CA LEU A 85 -40.71 -9.14 28.75
C LEU A 85 -41.74 -8.02 28.59
N THR A 86 -42.78 -8.25 27.77
CA THR A 86 -43.84 -7.26 27.54
C THR A 86 -44.55 -6.90 28.84
N ASP A 87 -44.88 -7.88 29.68
CA ASP A 87 -45.51 -7.62 30.98
C ASP A 87 -44.62 -6.77 31.90
N LYS A 88 -43.31 -7.06 31.94
CA LYS A 88 -42.35 -6.27 32.73
C LYS A 88 -42.22 -4.84 32.22
N VAL A 89 -42.13 -4.65 30.90
CA VAL A 89 -42.04 -3.32 30.30
C VAL A 89 -43.33 -2.53 30.52
N GLN A 90 -44.49 -3.17 30.36
CA GLN A 90 -45.80 -2.56 30.63
C GLN A 90 -45.91 -2.10 32.09
N THR A 91 -45.46 -2.94 33.03
CA THR A 91 -45.49 -2.62 34.47
C THR A 91 -44.60 -1.43 34.80
N LEU A 92 -43.40 -1.37 34.23
CA LEU A 92 -42.47 -0.24 34.41
C LEU A 92 -43.04 1.05 33.80
N LEU A 93 -43.65 0.98 32.63
CA LEU A 93 -44.27 2.14 32.00
C LEU A 93 -45.42 2.70 32.85
N SER A 94 -46.23 1.81 33.43
CA SER A 94 -47.34 2.16 34.33
C SER A 94 -46.84 2.89 35.57
N HIS A 95 -45.78 2.36 36.19
CA HIS A 95 -45.17 2.94 37.38
C HIS A 95 -44.55 4.31 37.10
N LEU A 96 -43.93 4.49 35.93
CA LEU A 96 -43.40 5.80 35.51
C LEU A 96 -44.52 6.84 35.34
N TYR A 97 -45.63 6.44 34.70
CA TYR A 97 -46.78 7.31 34.48
C TYR A 97 -47.44 7.77 35.78
N GLU A 98 -47.44 6.91 36.80
CA GLU A 98 -47.98 7.21 38.13
C GLU A 98 -47.03 8.09 38.95
N SER A 99 -45.71 7.89 38.81
CA SER A 99 -44.69 8.63 39.56
C SER A 99 -44.39 10.05 39.03
N VAL A 100 -44.68 10.33 37.76
CA VAL A 100 -44.50 11.65 37.13
C VAL A 100 -45.75 11.99 36.32
N PRO A 101 -46.75 12.68 36.90
CA PRO A 101 -47.94 13.06 36.13
C PRO A 101 -47.53 13.98 34.99
N ALA A 102 -47.96 13.66 33.77
CA ALA A 102 -47.71 14.48 32.59
C ALA A 102 -48.31 15.88 32.79
N GLN A 103 -47.47 16.90 33.00
CA GLN A 103 -47.92 18.28 32.87
C GLN A 103 -47.98 18.63 31.38
N SER A 104 -49.18 18.57 30.80
CA SER A 104 -49.47 19.18 29.50
C SER A 104 -49.61 20.71 29.66
N PRO A 105 -48.84 21.55 28.96
CA PRO A 105 -49.03 23.00 29.01
C PRO A 105 -50.03 23.40 27.93
N LEU A 106 -51.32 23.14 28.14
CA LEU A 106 -52.38 23.73 27.29
C LEU A 106 -53.59 24.12 28.14
N SER A 107 -53.46 25.28 28.78
CA SER A 107 -54.61 26.14 29.12
C SER A 107 -54.07 27.57 29.17
N VAL A 108 -54.21 28.29 28.06
CA VAL A 108 -54.03 29.74 28.03
C VAL A 108 -55.34 30.34 27.53
N GLU A 109 -55.99 31.06 28.44
CA GLU A 109 -57.09 31.98 28.19
C GLU A 109 -56.63 33.09 27.22
N PRO A 110 -57.44 33.53 26.23
CA PRO A 110 -56.94 34.41 25.18
C PRO A 110 -56.83 35.87 25.70
N ALA A 111 -55.60 36.34 25.87
CA ALA A 111 -55.24 37.75 26.07
C ALA A 111 -54.69 38.35 24.75
N PRO A 112 -54.78 39.68 24.55
CA PRO A 112 -54.84 40.30 23.22
C PRO A 112 -53.51 40.27 22.46
N ALA A 113 -53.62 40.28 21.13
CA ALA A 113 -52.51 40.21 20.20
C ALA A 113 -51.43 41.26 20.48
N VAL A 114 -50.25 40.79 20.91
CA VAL A 114 -49.02 41.58 20.90
C VAL A 114 -48.51 41.58 19.45
N PRO A 115 -48.14 42.74 18.88
CA PRO A 115 -47.62 42.80 17.52
C PRO A 115 -46.34 41.95 17.42
N MET A 116 -46.27 41.08 16.40
CA MET A 116 -45.07 40.32 16.06
C MET A 116 -43.86 41.25 15.98
N SER A 117 -42.82 40.97 16.77
CA SER A 117 -41.49 41.55 16.56
C SER A 117 -40.96 41.18 15.16
N PRO A 118 -40.13 42.03 14.54
CA PRO A 118 -39.50 41.69 13.28
C PRO A 118 -38.61 40.46 13.49
N ILE A 119 -38.70 39.51 12.56
CA ILE A 119 -37.74 38.41 12.44
C ILE A 119 -36.39 39.06 12.15
N GLU A 120 -35.51 39.11 13.14
CA GLU A 120 -34.08 39.32 12.88
C GLU A 120 -33.53 38.04 12.28
N ASP A 121 -32.71 38.19 11.23
CA ASP A 121 -31.94 37.12 10.58
C ASP A 121 -30.95 36.49 11.58
N ALA A 122 -31.46 35.67 12.50
CA ALA A 122 -30.66 34.75 13.27
C ALA A 122 -30.19 33.67 12.29
N LEU A 123 -28.95 33.86 11.82
CA LEU A 123 -28.16 32.92 11.05
C LEU A 123 -28.35 31.50 11.64
N LEU A 124 -28.98 30.62 10.88
CA LEU A 124 -29.17 29.21 11.25
C LEU A 124 -27.80 28.60 11.58
N GLY A 125 -27.48 28.43 12.87
CA GLY A 125 -26.24 27.79 13.30
C GLY A 125 -25.61 28.27 14.60
N ASP A 126 -26.19 29.24 15.33
CA ASP A 126 -25.63 29.65 16.62
C ASP A 126 -26.42 29.04 17.79
N TYR A 127 -25.78 28.11 18.51
CA TYR A 127 -26.37 27.39 19.65
C TYR A 127 -25.92 27.96 21.00
N ASP A 128 -25.36 29.17 21.04
CA ASP A 128 -24.86 29.77 22.28
C ASP A 128 -25.99 30.47 23.07
N ALA A 129 -27.08 29.74 23.32
CA ALA A 129 -28.13 30.16 24.23
C ALA A 129 -27.60 30.04 25.68
N GLN A 130 -27.57 31.15 26.41
CA GLN A 130 -27.20 31.18 27.83
C GLN A 130 -28.11 30.23 28.63
N GLY A 131 -27.56 29.09 29.05
CA GLY A 131 -28.25 28.08 29.86
C GLY A 131 -28.23 26.65 29.29
N VAL A 132 -27.85 26.46 28.02
CA VAL A 132 -27.72 25.12 27.42
C VAL A 132 -26.26 24.83 27.10
N ARG A 133 -25.50 24.34 28.09
CA ARG A 133 -24.19 23.72 27.83
C ARG A 133 -24.42 22.29 27.36
N LEU A 134 -24.40 22.07 26.05
CA LEU A 134 -24.20 20.74 25.49
C LEU A 134 -22.73 20.36 25.71
N THR A 135 -22.36 19.91 26.90
CA THR A 135 -21.18 19.06 27.04
C THR A 135 -21.53 17.73 26.38
N THR A 136 -21.31 17.65 25.07
CA THR A 136 -21.02 16.34 24.50
C THR A 136 -19.86 15.79 25.32
N PRO A 137 -19.92 14.56 25.85
CA PRO A 137 -18.73 13.87 26.33
C PRO A 137 -17.87 13.64 25.07
N ARG A 138 -17.18 14.69 24.62
CA ARG A 138 -16.19 14.60 23.55
C ARG A 138 -14.96 14.00 24.22
N GLY A 139 -15.04 12.71 24.52
CA GLY A 139 -13.82 11.97 24.82
C GLY A 139 -12.89 12.18 23.63
N ASN A 140 -11.65 12.53 23.91
CA ASN A 140 -10.66 12.71 22.86
C ASN A 140 -10.42 11.33 22.24
N PRO A 141 -10.86 11.08 20.99
CA PRO A 141 -10.58 9.80 20.38
C PRO A 141 -9.07 9.62 20.31
N ALA A 142 -8.58 8.45 20.74
CA ALA A 142 -7.18 8.11 20.53
C ALA A 142 -6.94 8.03 19.02
N LEU A 143 -5.95 8.80 18.57
CA LEU A 143 -5.46 8.74 17.20
C LEU A 143 -4.29 7.76 17.18
N GLU A 144 -4.43 6.69 16.41
CA GLU A 144 -3.42 5.64 16.31
C GLU A 144 -2.96 5.48 14.86
N HIS A 145 -1.66 5.20 14.69
CA HIS A 145 -1.11 4.83 13.39
C HIS A 145 -1.10 3.32 13.27
N VAL A 146 -1.81 2.80 12.27
CA VAL A 146 -1.81 1.37 11.96
C VAL A 146 -1.05 1.16 10.67
N ALA A 147 -0.08 0.24 10.69
CA ALA A 147 0.67 -0.17 9.51
C ALA A 147 -0.26 -0.89 8.53
N THR A 148 -0.12 -0.58 7.25
CA THR A 148 -0.96 -1.14 6.19
C THR A 148 -0.12 -1.73 5.07
N PRO A 149 -0.64 -2.68 4.28
CA PRO A 149 0.07 -3.18 3.12
C PRO A 149 0.47 -2.05 2.17
N ILE A 150 1.65 -2.18 1.55
CA ILE A 150 2.17 -1.20 0.61
C ILE A 150 2.31 -1.80 -0.79
N ALA A 151 1.70 -1.13 -1.76
CA ALA A 151 1.88 -1.43 -3.18
C ALA A 151 3.06 -0.63 -3.73
N PHE A 152 3.89 -1.26 -4.54
CA PHE A 152 5.00 -0.59 -5.22
C PHE A 152 5.30 -1.25 -6.55
N LYS A 153 5.99 -0.50 -7.42
CA LYS A 153 6.38 -0.94 -8.75
C LYS A 153 7.89 -0.92 -8.87
N VAL A 154 8.45 -1.97 -9.46
CA VAL A 154 9.86 -2.01 -9.88
C VAL A 154 9.92 -1.84 -11.40
N LEU A 155 10.69 -0.85 -11.85
CA LEU A 155 10.74 -0.41 -13.24
C LEU A 155 12.13 -0.67 -13.82
N GLN A 156 12.15 -1.04 -15.10
CA GLN A 156 13.36 -1.01 -15.94
C GLN A 156 13.22 0.15 -16.92
N LEU A 157 14.19 1.06 -16.89
CA LEU A 157 14.15 2.29 -17.66
C LEU A 157 15.37 2.42 -18.57
N THR A 158 15.14 2.97 -19.77
CA THR A 158 16.21 3.39 -20.69
C THR A 158 16.85 4.70 -20.24
N ASP A 159 16.04 5.62 -19.68
CA ASP A 159 16.46 6.94 -19.20
C ASP A 159 15.68 7.33 -17.94
N ASP A 160 16.27 8.14 -17.07
CA ASP A 160 15.68 8.54 -15.78
C ASP A 160 15.08 9.95 -15.77
N SER A 161 15.24 10.73 -16.84
CA SER A 161 14.83 12.14 -16.89
C SER A 161 13.32 12.32 -16.65
N LEU A 162 12.50 11.46 -17.25
CA LEU A 162 11.04 11.52 -17.04
C LEU A 162 10.66 11.08 -15.62
N LEU A 163 11.32 10.07 -15.08
CA LEU A 163 11.08 9.60 -13.72
C LEU A 163 11.40 10.69 -12.69
N VAL A 164 12.54 11.37 -12.82
CA VAL A 164 12.97 12.41 -11.86
C VAL A 164 11.97 13.56 -11.82
N ASN A 165 11.49 13.99 -12.99
CA ASN A 165 10.56 15.13 -13.11
C ASN A 165 9.08 14.77 -12.89
N ALA A 166 8.72 13.48 -12.84
CA ALA A 166 7.33 13.06 -12.65
C ALA A 166 6.80 13.37 -11.24
N SER A 167 5.58 13.92 -11.18
CA SER A 167 4.84 14.14 -9.94
C SER A 167 4.19 12.85 -9.43
N PRO A 168 3.93 12.74 -8.11
CA PRO A 168 3.22 11.58 -7.54
C PRO A 168 1.86 11.33 -8.21
N GLN A 169 1.11 12.40 -8.48
CA GLN A 169 -0.23 12.33 -9.07
C GLN A 169 -0.19 11.75 -10.49
N ALA A 170 0.71 12.25 -11.35
CA ALA A 170 0.83 11.75 -12.72
C ALA A 170 1.26 10.27 -12.76
N MET A 171 2.12 9.83 -11.83
CA MET A 171 2.52 8.42 -11.70
C MET A 171 1.37 7.52 -11.24
N ALA A 172 0.51 8.02 -10.36
CA ALA A 172 -0.64 7.29 -9.85
C ALA A 172 -1.76 7.14 -10.90
N GLU A 173 -1.95 8.15 -11.76
CA GLU A 173 -2.96 8.13 -12.83
C GLU A 173 -2.55 7.19 -13.97
N ASP A 174 -1.44 7.48 -14.64
CA ASP A 174 -0.97 6.68 -15.78
C ASP A 174 0.56 6.72 -15.87
N LEU A 175 1.16 5.71 -15.24
CA LEU A 175 2.60 5.48 -15.26
C LEU A 175 3.14 5.36 -16.69
N LYS A 176 2.47 4.56 -17.54
CA LYS A 176 2.96 4.22 -18.87
C LYS A 176 2.94 5.44 -19.77
N LYS A 177 1.90 6.27 -19.66
CA LYS A 177 1.82 7.54 -20.39
C LYS A 177 2.86 8.55 -19.90
N THR A 178 3.09 8.63 -18.59
CA THR A 178 4.01 9.63 -18.03
C THR A 178 5.47 9.30 -18.31
N LEU A 179 5.86 8.02 -18.25
CA LEU A 179 7.21 7.58 -18.62
C LEU A 179 7.37 7.35 -20.13
N GLY A 180 6.27 7.22 -20.87
CA GLY A 180 6.29 7.03 -22.31
C GLY A 180 7.15 5.83 -22.73
N SER A 181 7.99 6.04 -23.74
CA SER A 181 8.91 5.03 -24.26
C SER A 181 10.12 4.75 -23.36
N THR A 182 10.34 5.53 -22.28
CA THR A 182 11.48 5.31 -21.39
C THR A 182 11.27 4.12 -20.45
N CYS A 183 10.02 3.70 -20.23
CA CYS A 183 9.68 2.53 -19.42
C CYS A 183 9.65 1.27 -20.28
N ILE A 184 10.65 0.41 -20.10
CA ILE A 184 10.74 -0.89 -20.78
C ILE A 184 9.81 -1.89 -20.10
N ARG A 185 9.88 -1.95 -18.76
CA ARG A 185 9.12 -2.90 -17.96
C ARG A 185 8.70 -2.29 -16.63
N ALA A 186 7.50 -2.65 -16.19
CA ALA A 186 6.97 -2.32 -14.88
C ALA A 186 6.41 -3.60 -14.25
N ASP A 187 6.98 -4.01 -13.13
CA ASP A 187 6.48 -5.15 -12.33
C ASP A 187 5.79 -4.62 -11.07
N ASP A 188 4.58 -5.12 -10.80
CA ASP A 188 3.75 -4.77 -9.66
C ASP A 188 3.97 -5.70 -8.46
N TYR A 189 4.10 -5.11 -7.28
CA TYR A 189 4.28 -5.83 -6.01
C TYR A 189 3.40 -5.25 -4.91
N LEU A 190 3.04 -6.12 -3.97
CA LEU A 190 2.35 -5.80 -2.74
C LEU A 190 3.07 -6.52 -1.60
N LEU A 191 3.39 -5.79 -0.53
CA LEU A 191 3.96 -6.35 0.69
C LEU A 191 3.12 -5.99 1.91
N ASN A 192 2.95 -6.96 2.80
CA ASN A 192 2.37 -6.74 4.13
C ASN A 192 3.44 -6.16 5.09
N PRO A 193 3.03 -5.49 6.18
CA PRO A 193 3.95 -5.07 7.23
C PRO A 193 4.82 -6.23 7.73
N GLY A 194 6.12 -5.99 7.89
CA GLY A 194 7.11 -6.99 8.30
C GLY A 194 7.44 -8.07 7.25
N GLN A 195 6.84 -8.02 6.06
CA GLN A 195 7.00 -9.08 5.06
C GLN A 195 8.31 -8.95 4.29
N PHE A 196 8.97 -10.10 4.13
CA PHE A 196 10.08 -10.29 3.20
C PHE A 196 9.66 -11.16 2.00
N LYS A 197 10.12 -10.80 0.81
CA LYS A 197 9.93 -11.57 -0.42
C LYS A 197 11.18 -11.52 -1.30
N PHE A 198 11.63 -12.68 -1.76
CA PHE A 198 12.74 -12.78 -2.70
C PHE A 198 12.23 -13.14 -4.11
N ILE A 199 12.80 -12.52 -5.14
CA ILE A 199 12.57 -12.81 -6.55
C ILE A 199 13.89 -13.29 -7.14
N ASP A 200 13.85 -14.48 -7.76
CA ASP A 200 14.99 -15.12 -8.39
C ASP A 200 15.64 -14.28 -9.48
N LEU A 201 16.85 -14.68 -9.86
CA LEU A 201 17.67 -14.00 -10.85
C LEU A 201 16.99 -13.98 -12.23
N ARG A 202 16.62 -12.80 -12.74
CA ARG A 202 15.99 -12.59 -14.06
C ARG A 202 16.92 -11.83 -15.00
N ALA A 203 16.72 -11.99 -16.31
CA ALA A 203 17.45 -11.22 -17.31
C ALA A 203 16.99 -9.75 -17.30
N LEU A 204 17.96 -8.85 -17.44
CA LEU A 204 17.77 -7.43 -17.67
C LEU A 204 17.63 -7.21 -19.17
N ASP A 205 16.76 -6.27 -19.56
CA ASP A 205 16.62 -5.90 -20.96
C ASP A 205 17.88 -5.15 -21.46
N GLU A 206 18.26 -5.36 -22.72
CA GLU A 206 19.50 -4.81 -23.30
C GLU A 206 19.53 -3.27 -23.33
N ASP A 207 18.34 -2.65 -23.37
CA ASP A 207 18.20 -1.19 -23.38
C ASP A 207 18.05 -0.60 -21.97
N THR A 208 18.03 -1.44 -20.93
CA THR A 208 17.92 -0.95 -19.55
C THR A 208 19.20 -0.28 -19.11
N ARG A 209 19.07 0.91 -18.53
CA ARG A 209 20.15 1.70 -17.93
C ARG A 209 19.89 2.02 -16.47
N PHE A 210 18.63 1.96 -16.05
CA PHE A 210 18.22 2.20 -14.67
C PHE A 210 17.19 1.19 -14.20
N ILE A 211 17.33 0.76 -12.95
CA ILE A 211 16.27 0.11 -12.20
C ILE A 211 15.70 1.16 -11.24
N ALA A 212 14.39 1.31 -11.22
CA ALA A 212 13.73 2.24 -10.30
C ALA A 212 12.65 1.54 -9.48
N VAL A 213 12.35 2.09 -8.32
CA VAL A 213 11.23 1.68 -7.49
C VAL A 213 10.34 2.89 -7.22
N ILE A 214 9.03 2.68 -7.30
CA ILE A 214 8.01 3.67 -6.94
C ILE A 214 7.07 3.04 -5.93
N ALA A 215 7.00 3.61 -4.74
CA ALA A 215 6.16 3.15 -3.65
C ALA A 215 4.92 4.03 -3.51
N ASN A 216 3.76 3.40 -3.34
CA ASN A 216 2.47 4.07 -3.24
C ASN A 216 2.07 4.23 -1.77
N TYR A 217 2.57 5.29 -1.13
CA TYR A 217 2.24 5.63 0.25
C TYR A 217 0.90 6.36 0.37
N HIS A 218 0.25 6.23 1.53
CA HIS A 218 -0.97 6.97 1.84
C HIS A 218 -0.75 8.47 2.03
N SER A 219 0.36 8.85 2.65
CA SER A 219 0.69 10.26 2.89
C SER A 219 1.43 10.86 1.69
N THR A 220 1.09 12.10 1.36
CA THR A 220 1.84 12.92 0.41
C THR A 220 3.10 13.52 1.02
N ASP A 221 3.25 13.47 2.34
CA ASP A 221 4.39 14.03 3.09
C ASP A 221 5.59 13.07 3.15
N VAL A 222 5.55 11.99 2.37
CA VAL A 222 6.64 11.01 2.26
C VAL A 222 7.81 11.62 1.50
N GLY A 223 8.94 11.76 2.20
CA GLY A 223 10.12 12.46 1.67
C GLY A 223 10.77 11.80 0.46
N GLN A 224 10.71 10.47 0.35
CA GLN A 224 11.28 9.71 -0.76
C GLN A 224 10.37 8.53 -1.13
N TRP A 225 9.40 8.77 -2.02
CA TRP A 225 8.48 7.75 -2.52
C TRP A 225 8.99 7.03 -3.78
N LYS A 226 10.11 7.48 -4.36
CA LYS A 226 10.77 6.88 -5.53
C LYS A 226 12.29 6.87 -5.37
N GLN A 227 12.94 5.83 -5.87
CA GLN A 227 14.40 5.77 -5.95
C GLN A 227 14.87 5.07 -7.23
N ARG A 228 16.07 5.40 -7.70
CA ARG A 228 16.69 4.84 -8.90
C ARG A 228 18.10 4.31 -8.62
N LEU A 229 18.49 3.31 -9.39
CA LEU A 229 19.79 2.67 -9.39
C LEU A 229 20.27 2.57 -10.84
N ARG A 230 21.49 3.04 -11.12
CA ARG A 230 22.11 2.88 -12.44
C ARG A 230 22.66 1.46 -12.60
N VAL A 231 22.43 0.87 -13.76
CA VAL A 231 22.86 -0.49 -14.09
C VAL A 231 23.47 -0.57 -15.49
N GLU A 232 24.37 -1.51 -15.69
CA GLU A 232 24.89 -1.90 -17.00
C GLU A 232 24.06 -3.06 -17.59
N PRO A 233 23.68 -2.98 -18.87
CA PRO A 233 22.79 -3.94 -19.53
C PRO A 233 23.41 -5.30 -19.83
N LYS A 234 24.75 -5.40 -19.88
CA LYS A 234 25.47 -6.60 -20.31
C LYS A 234 26.55 -6.98 -19.31
N GLY A 235 26.79 -8.27 -19.14
CA GLY A 235 27.91 -8.82 -18.40
C GLY A 235 27.86 -8.72 -16.87
N ARG A 236 26.77 -8.23 -16.26
CA ARG A 236 26.70 -8.01 -14.80
C ARG A 236 25.62 -8.83 -14.12
N GLN A 237 25.83 -9.14 -12.84
CA GLN A 237 24.79 -9.67 -11.97
C GLN A 237 24.53 -8.69 -10.82
N TYR A 238 23.27 -8.29 -10.65
CA TYR A 238 22.85 -7.36 -9.60
C TYR A 238 22.02 -8.06 -8.53
N ALA A 239 22.40 -7.90 -7.27
CA ALA A 239 21.54 -8.19 -6.13
C ALA A 239 20.91 -6.87 -5.67
N VAL A 240 19.62 -6.69 -5.92
CA VAL A 240 18.91 -5.44 -5.63
C VAL A 240 18.03 -5.62 -4.39
N LEU A 241 18.20 -4.75 -3.40
CA LEU A 241 17.38 -4.67 -2.21
C LEU A 241 16.43 -3.49 -2.32
N VAL A 242 15.13 -3.78 -2.20
CA VAL A 242 14.06 -2.80 -2.02
C VAL A 242 13.61 -2.85 -0.57
N GLN A 243 13.77 -1.76 0.15
CA GLN A 243 13.31 -1.61 1.52
C GLN A 243 12.25 -0.51 1.59
N LEU A 244 11.09 -0.83 2.17
CA LEU A 244 9.98 0.10 2.37
C LEU A 244 9.82 0.39 3.87
N ASP A 245 10.11 1.62 4.26
CA ASP A 245 9.96 2.11 5.64
C ASP A 245 8.62 2.87 5.79
N ALA A 246 8.33 3.46 6.95
CA ALA A 246 7.10 4.25 7.13
C ALA A 246 6.98 5.49 6.21
N VAL A 247 8.12 6.13 5.89
CA VAL A 247 8.15 7.46 5.22
C VAL A 247 9.11 7.54 4.02
N GLN A 248 9.70 6.42 3.62
CA GLN A 248 10.65 6.39 2.50
C GLN A 248 10.79 5.01 1.88
N VAL A 249 11.12 4.96 0.59
CA VAL A 249 11.60 3.75 -0.08
C VAL A 249 13.11 3.85 -0.30
N SER A 250 13.84 2.76 -0.01
CA SER A 250 15.25 2.62 -0.30
C SER A 250 15.50 1.57 -1.37
N LEU A 251 16.35 1.89 -2.33
CA LEU A 251 16.83 0.98 -3.37
C LEU A 251 18.35 0.87 -3.34
N LYS A 252 18.86 -0.31 -3.00
CA LYS A 252 20.30 -0.58 -2.95
C LYS A 252 20.64 -1.69 -3.93
N GLY A 253 21.75 -1.53 -4.64
CA GLY A 253 22.25 -2.55 -5.56
C GLY A 253 23.66 -2.94 -5.20
N GLU A 254 23.93 -4.23 -5.17
CA GLU A 254 25.27 -4.79 -5.13
C GLU A 254 25.56 -5.50 -6.45
N THR A 255 26.74 -5.24 -7.02
CA THR A 255 27.21 -5.94 -8.22
C THR A 255 28.06 -7.12 -7.79
N ARG A 256 27.76 -8.30 -8.34
CA ARG A 256 28.55 -9.53 -8.17
C ARG A 256 29.37 -9.81 -9.41
#